data_AF-A0A6B3LZJ0-F1
#
_entry.id   AF-A0A6B3LZJ0-F1
#
_cell.length_a   1.000
_cell.length_b   1.000
_cell.length_c   1.000
_cell.angle_alpha   90.00
_cell.angle_beta   90.00
_cell.angle_gamma   90.00
#
_symmetry.space_group_name_H-M   'P 1'
#
loop_
_entity.id
_entity.type
_entity.pdbx_description
1 polymer ?
#
loop_
_entity_poly.entity_id
_entity_poly.type
_entity_poly.pdbx_seq_one_letter_code
_entity_poly.pdbx_strand_id
1 'polypeptide(L)' 'MVKTPRLVSFSEYLKYDDDTDNRYELVEGKLVPIPPENEENDWYTLWLILLSA' A
#
# COMPACT_ATOMS: atom_id res chain seq x y z
N MET A 1 24.44 -10.99 -8.05
CA MET A 1 24.18 -9.63 -8.55
C MET A 1 23.07 -9.03 -7.69
N VAL A 2 23.30 -7.87 -7.06
CA VAL A 2 22.23 -7.15 -6.34
C VAL A 2 21.50 -6.29 -7.36
N LYS A 3 20.20 -6.56 -7.57
CA LYS A 3 19.38 -5.74 -8.47
C LYS A 3 18.98 -4.48 -7.71
N THR A 4 19.53 -3.32 -8.08
CA THR A 4 19.10 -2.05 -7.51
C THR A 4 17.61 -1.85 -7.82
N PRO A 5 16.75 -1.63 -6.82
CA PRO A 5 15.34 -1.37 -7.07
C PRO A 5 15.18 -0.13 -7.93
N ARG A 6 14.33 -0.18 -8.96
CA ARG A 6 13.97 1.00 -9.74
C ARG A 6 13.20 1.95 -8.83
N LEU A 7 13.62 3.22 -8.81
CA LEU A 7 12.83 4.28 -8.19
C LEU A 7 11.67 4.68 -9.11
N VAL A 8 10.51 4.92 -8.52
CA VAL A 8 9.24 5.24 -9.17
C VAL A 8 8.86 6.66 -8.79
N SER A 9 8.59 7.51 -9.79
CA SER A 9 8.08 8.85 -9.56
C SER A 9 6.60 8.81 -9.16
N PHE A 10 6.10 9.89 -8.54
CA PHE A 10 4.69 9.97 -8.15
C PHE A 10 3.73 9.82 -9.35
N SER A 11 4.08 10.40 -10.50
CA SER A 11 3.27 10.29 -11.73
C SER A 11 3.26 8.87 -12.31
N GLU A 12 4.36 8.13 -12.19
CA GLU A 12 4.41 6.72 -12.59
C GLU A 12 3.61 5.85 -11.62
N TYR A 13 3.70 6.12 -10.32
CA TYR A 13 2.90 5.44 -9.28
C TYR A 13 1.39 5.58 -9.53
N LEU A 14 0.91 6.79 -9.85
CA LEU A 14 -0.52 7.02 -10.13
C LEU A 14 -1.05 6.25 -11.34
N LYS A 15 -0.17 5.78 -12.23
CA LYS A 15 -0.51 4.99 -13.43
C LYS A 15 -0.04 3.55 -13.31
N TYR A 16 0.51 3.17 -12.17
CA TYR A 16 1.07 1.85 -11.97
C TYR A 16 -0.06 0.84 -11.84
N ASP A 17 0.01 -0.19 -12.67
CA ASP A 17 -0.87 -1.34 -12.68
C ASP A 17 0.01 -2.54 -13.06
N ASP A 18 -0.01 -3.59 -12.25
CA ASP A 18 0.74 -4.82 -12.49
C ASP A 18 -0.15 -5.95 -13.05
N ASP A 19 -1.36 -5.61 -13.52
CA ASP A 19 -2.38 -6.53 -14.03
C ASP A 19 -2.87 -7.52 -12.96
N THR A 20 -2.82 -7.11 -11.70
CA THR A 20 -3.31 -7.85 -10.54
C THR A 20 -4.13 -6.96 -9.60
N ASP A 21 -4.79 -7.55 -8.62
CA ASP A 21 -5.50 -6.81 -7.56
C ASP A 21 -4.56 -6.33 -6.42
N ASN A 22 -3.25 -6.47 -6.56
CA ASN A 22 -2.29 -6.02 -5.55
C ASN A 22 -2.34 -4.50 -5.42
N ARG A 23 -2.28 -4.03 -4.17
CA ARG A 23 -2.16 -2.60 -3.86
C ARG A 23 -0.76 -2.29 -3.35
N TYR A 24 -0.27 -1.11 -3.70
CA TYR A 24 1.06 -0.66 -3.32
C TYR A 24 0.99 0.77 -2.77
N GLU A 25 1.89 1.09 -1.85
CA GLU A 25 2.18 2.45 -1.40
C GLU A 25 3.52 2.92 -1.96
N LEU A 26 3.60 4.20 -2.33
CA LEU A 26 4.85 4.82 -2.74
C LEU A 26 5.61 5.33 -1.51
N VAL A 27 6.64 4.60 -1.08
CA VAL A 27 7.50 4.95 0.06
C VAL A 27 8.92 5.21 -0.45
N GLU A 28 9.39 6.44 -0.34
CA GLU A 28 10.74 6.86 -0.77
C GLU A 28 11.07 6.46 -2.23
N GLY A 29 10.08 6.59 -3.12
CA GLY A 29 10.23 6.21 -4.53
C GLY A 29 10.20 4.70 -4.77
N LYS A 30 9.75 3.88 -3.81
CA LYS A 30 9.59 2.43 -3.99
C LYS A 30 8.12 2.06 -3.83
N LEU A 31 7.68 1.09 -4.63
CA LEU A 31 6.37 0.46 -4.47
C LEU A 31 6.46 -0.60 -3.38
N VAL A 32 5.80 -0.35 -2.26
CA VAL A 32 5.73 -1.26 -1.12
C VAL A 32 4.35 -1.92 -1.15
N PRO A 33 4.24 -3.25 -1.23
CA PRO A 33 2.94 -3.92 -1.26
C PRO A 33 2.20 -3.69 0.05
N ILE A 34 0.92 -3.35 -0.05
CA ILE A 34 0.00 -3.32 1.07
C ILE A 34 -0.45 -4.77 1.31
N PRO A 35 -0.35 -5.30 2.54
CA PRO A 35 -0.94 -6.60 2.83
C PRO A 35 -2.45 -6.57 2.55
N PRO A 36 -3.05 -7.72 2.19
CA PRO A 36 -4.50 -7.81 2.11
C PRO A 36 -5.11 -7.38 3.45
N GLU A 37 -6.27 -6.74 3.38
CA GLU A 37 -7.00 -6.32 4.58
C GLU A 37 -7.24 -7.54 5.49
N ASN A 38 -7.13 -7.31 6.80
CA ASN A 38 -7.34 -8.35 7.79
C ASN A 38 -8.64 -8.02 8.53
N GLU A 39 -9.57 -8.98 8.60
CA GLU A 39 -10.84 -8.84 9.34
C GLU A 39 -10.61 -8.37 10.80
N GLU A 40 -9.48 -8.73 11.39
CA GLU A 40 -9.09 -8.24 12.71
C GLU A 40 -8.79 -6.73 12.71
N ASN A 41 -8.03 -6.25 11.74
CA ASN A 41 -7.71 -4.83 11.61
C ASN A 41 -8.96 -4.00 11.28
N ASP A 42 -9.91 -4.55 10.53
CA ASP A 42 -11.20 -3.90 10.25
C ASP A 42 -11.97 -3.64 11.54
N TRP A 43 -12.07 -4.61 12.46
CA TRP A 43 -12.77 -4.38 13.73
C TRP A 43 -12.05 -3.38 14.61
N TYR A 44 -10.71 -3.43 14.68
CA TYR A 44 -9.93 -2.43 15.41
C TYR A 44 -10.17 -1.02 14.85
N THR A 45 -10.22 -0.90 13.53
CA THR A 45 -10.45 0.37 12.83
C THR A 45 -11.85 0.92 13.14
N LEU A 46 -12.90 0.08 13.03
CA LEU A 46 -14.26 0.47 13.38
C LEU A 46 -14.39 0.87 14.86
N TRP A 47 -13.75 0.12 15.77
CA TRP A 47 -13.74 0.44 17.20
C TRP A 47 -13.09 1.79 17.48
N LEU A 48 -11.92 2.06 16.89
CA LEU A 48 -11.24 3.34 17.01
C LEU A 48 -12.09 4.48 16.45
N ILE A 49 -12.71 4.32 15.29
CA ILE A 49 -13.53 5.37 14.66
C ILE A 49 -14.78 5.70 15.49
N LEU A 50 -15.48 4.69 16.02
CA LEU A 50 -16.77 4.88 16.67
C LEU A 50 -16.70 5.30 18.14
N LEU A 51 -15.57 5.05 18.82
CA LEU A 51 -15.42 5.32 20.26
C LEU A 51 -14.37 6.39 20.59
N SER A 52 -13.67 6.94 19.59
CA SER A 52 -12.78 8.11 19.76
C SER A 52 -13.45 9.46 19.46
N ALA A 53 -14.76 9.46 19.20
CA ALA A 53 -15.58 10.64 18.91
C ALA A 53 -16.20 11.27 20.16
#